data_AF-A0AAD7B2P4-F1
#
_entry.id   AF-A0AAD7B2P4-F1
#
_cell.length_a   1.000
_cell.length_b   1.000
_cell.length_c   1.000
_cell.angle_alpha   90.00
_cell.angle_beta   90.00
_cell.angle_gamma   90.00
#
_symmetry.space_group_name_H-M   'P 1'
#
loop_
_entity.id
_entity.type
_entity.pdbx_description
1 polymer ?
#
loop_
_entity_poly.entity_id
_entity_poly.type
_entity_poly.pdbx_seq_one_letter_code
_entity_poly.pdbx_strand_id
1 'polypeptide(L)'
;MPHVQRLYASCAKVLDFLRAPALTEIAFDIHAFEAPQDTLSNFFARSSCTPRRLCIEGIPDPSVTADILNKHPAITSLTLLIDEDKPVDVSVDILHRHLTMLTVDNVTPVVSPLLREIRFGVVGPTFPNDSDYSLFITMLQSRRAPGSSCALADVLFLTYDSPTFDSVILSAMDALRKGGLSLVVRSGDTAEVRWAMKRFVYRVPWIY
;
A
#
# COMPACT_ATOMS: atom_id res chain seq x y z
N MET A 1 -0.98 22.99 13.22
CA MET A 1 -1.72 23.58 12.08
C MET A 1 -3.14 23.02 12.07
N PRO A 2 -4.16 23.76 12.52
CA PRO A 2 -5.49 23.21 12.80
C PRO A 2 -6.30 22.83 11.54
N HIS A 3 -5.92 23.32 10.36
CA HIS A 3 -6.67 23.13 9.12
C HIS A 3 -5.98 22.23 8.09
N VAL A 4 -4.80 21.68 8.39
CA VAL A 4 -4.07 20.83 7.45
C VAL A 4 -4.78 19.48 7.36
N GLN A 5 -5.39 19.23 6.20
CA GLN A 5 -6.09 17.98 5.89
C GLN A 5 -5.20 16.95 5.19
N ARG A 6 -4.14 17.42 4.53
CA ARG A 6 -3.24 16.59 3.73
C ARG A 6 -1.80 16.94 4.09
N LEU A 7 -1.00 15.91 4.35
CA LEU A 7 0.40 16.05 4.70
C LEU A 7 1.21 15.09 3.84
N TYR A 8 2.18 15.64 3.12
CA TYR A 8 3.26 14.89 2.52
C TYR A 8 4.54 15.20 3.29
N ALA A 9 5.24 14.16 3.72
CA ALA A 9 6.48 14.30 4.46
C ALA A 9 7.51 13.30 3.96
N SER A 10 8.65 13.81 3.50
CA SER A 10 9.82 13.00 3.12
C SER A 10 10.89 12.93 4.22
N CYS A 11 10.65 13.59 5.36
CA CYS A 11 11.54 13.54 6.51
C CYS A 11 10.71 13.28 7.77
N ALA A 12 10.93 12.14 8.41
CA ALA A 12 10.16 11.72 9.59
C ALA A 12 10.32 12.70 10.76
N LYS A 13 11.50 13.34 10.91
CA LYS A 13 11.76 14.31 11.99
C LYS A 13 10.80 15.51 11.96
N VAL A 14 10.28 15.89 10.78
CA VAL A 14 9.29 16.97 10.68
C VAL A 14 8.02 16.61 11.46
N LEU A 15 7.66 15.32 11.51
CA LEU A 15 6.47 14.86 12.20
C LEU A 15 6.54 15.09 13.71
N ASP A 16 7.74 15.08 14.29
CA ASP A 16 7.95 15.35 15.72
C ASP A 16 7.48 16.73 16.16
N PHE A 17 7.48 17.69 15.24
CA PHE A 17 7.08 19.07 15.51
C PHE A 17 5.66 19.40 15.03
N LEU A 18 5.00 18.48 14.33
CA LEU A 18 3.69 18.72 13.75
C LEU A 18 2.55 18.23 14.65
N ARG A 19 1.51 19.07 14.74
CA ARG A 19 0.17 18.71 15.20
C ARG A 19 -0.84 19.08 14.12
N ALA A 20 -1.53 18.08 13.59
CA ALA A 20 -2.50 18.23 12.51
C ALA A 20 -3.79 17.43 12.82
N PRO A 21 -4.67 17.94 13.70
CA PRO A 21 -5.87 17.20 14.12
C PRO A 21 -6.91 17.00 13.02
N ALA A 22 -6.94 17.90 12.03
CA ALA A 22 -7.83 17.80 10.88
C ALA A 22 -7.29 16.90 9.75
N LEU A 23 -6.17 16.19 9.97
CA LEU A 23 -5.51 15.42 8.93
C LEU A 23 -6.33 14.19 8.54
N THR A 24 -6.63 14.07 7.25
CA THR A 24 -7.39 12.96 6.66
C THR A 24 -6.56 12.16 5.65
N GLU A 25 -5.48 12.72 5.12
CA GLU A 25 -4.58 12.02 4.20
C GLU A 25 -3.13 12.27 4.59
N ILE A 26 -2.36 11.20 4.55
CA ILE A 26 -0.95 11.25 4.89
C ILE A 26 -0.13 10.42 3.92
N ALA A 27 0.95 11.00 3.45
CA ALA A 27 1.88 10.36 2.55
C ALA A 27 3.30 10.54 3.07
N PHE A 28 4.02 9.43 3.15
CA PHE A 28 5.38 9.38 3.67
C PHE A 28 6.31 8.81 2.65
N ASP A 29 7.45 9.47 2.47
CA ASP A 29 8.60 8.87 1.82
C ASP A 29 9.50 8.27 2.90
N ILE A 30 9.54 6.95 2.95
CA ILE A 30 10.37 6.17 3.86
C ILE A 30 11.57 5.66 3.05
N HIS A 31 12.59 6.49 3.00
CA HIS A 31 13.91 5.98 2.71
C HIS A 31 14.31 5.05 3.87
N ALA A 32 14.76 3.83 3.53
CA ALA A 32 15.06 2.68 4.41
C ALA A 32 15.87 2.93 5.73
N PHE A 33 16.28 4.16 6.00
CA PHE A 33 17.07 4.56 7.17
C PHE A 33 16.37 5.56 8.11
N GLU A 34 15.17 6.08 7.79
CA GLU A 34 14.68 7.29 8.48
C GLU A 34 13.27 7.26 9.08
N ALA A 35 12.51 6.17 9.06
CA ALA A 35 11.23 6.13 9.78
C ALA A 35 11.28 5.19 10.98
N PRO A 36 11.73 5.65 12.17
CA PRO A 36 11.42 4.95 13.41
C PRO A 36 9.90 4.80 13.49
N GLN A 37 9.42 3.57 13.61
CA GLN A 37 8.02 3.22 13.89
C GLN A 37 7.43 4.08 15.04
N ASP A 38 8.30 4.46 15.96
CA ASP A 38 8.02 5.37 17.07
C ASP A 38 7.63 6.78 16.59
N THR A 39 8.30 7.34 15.59
CA THR A 39 8.02 8.70 15.09
C THR A 39 6.61 8.80 14.50
N LEU A 40 6.18 7.80 13.73
CA LEU A 40 4.84 7.76 13.14
C LEU A 40 3.77 7.52 14.21
N SER A 41 3.99 6.55 15.10
CA SER A 41 3.08 6.28 16.22
C SER A 41 2.91 7.51 17.11
N ASN A 42 4.02 8.18 17.45
CA ASN A 42 4.02 9.40 18.25
C ASN A 42 3.31 10.55 17.53
N PHE A 43 3.52 10.69 16.22
CA PHE A 43 2.82 11.69 15.42
C PHE A 43 1.31 11.53 15.47
N PHE A 44 0.79 10.32 15.23
CA PHE A 44 -0.65 10.09 15.26
C PHE A 44 -1.24 10.27 16.66
N ALA A 45 -0.54 9.78 17.70
CA ALA A 45 -0.95 9.99 19.08
C ALA A 45 -1.07 11.48 19.44
N ARG A 46 -0.05 12.29 19.09
CA ARG A 46 -0.05 13.75 19.35
C ARG A 46 -1.04 14.53 18.50
N SER A 47 -1.23 14.13 17.24
CA SER A 47 -2.11 14.84 16.32
C SER A 47 -3.58 14.53 16.57
N SER A 48 -3.90 13.39 17.19
CA SER A 48 -5.29 12.92 17.39
C SER A 48 -6.08 12.89 16.07
N CYS A 49 -5.39 12.70 14.95
CA CYS A 49 -6.01 12.67 13.63
C CYS A 49 -6.54 11.26 13.30
N THR A 50 -7.45 11.20 12.33
CA THR A 50 -8.09 9.98 11.86
C THR A 50 -7.90 9.87 10.35
N PRO A 51 -6.68 9.52 9.91
CA PRO A 51 -6.39 9.45 8.48
C PRO A 51 -7.28 8.39 7.82
N ARG A 52 -7.80 8.72 6.64
CA ARG A 52 -8.52 7.80 5.76
C ARG A 52 -7.62 7.21 4.69
N ARG A 53 -6.52 7.90 4.37
CA ARG A 53 -5.57 7.49 3.33
C ARG A 53 -4.16 7.50 3.88
N LEU A 54 -3.45 6.40 3.64
CA LEU A 54 -2.05 6.21 3.95
C LEU A 54 -1.30 5.87 2.68
N CYS A 55 -0.28 6.67 2.35
CA CYS A 55 0.65 6.37 1.28
C CYS A 55 2.06 6.23 1.86
N ILE A 56 2.79 5.20 1.45
CA ILE A 56 4.17 4.96 1.84
C ILE A 56 5.00 4.70 0.58
N GLU A 57 6.04 5.49 0.37
CA GLU A 57 7.04 5.38 -0.70
C GLU A 57 8.36 4.86 -0.12
N GLY A 58 9.11 4.06 -0.88
CA GLY A 58 10.41 3.53 -0.48
C GLY A 58 10.39 2.05 -0.07
N ILE A 59 10.96 1.73 1.09
CA ILE A 59 11.11 0.34 1.59
C ILE A 59 10.35 0.22 2.92
N PRO A 60 9.00 0.19 2.90
CA PRO A 60 8.23 0.03 4.13
C PRO A 60 8.49 -1.34 4.76
N ASP A 61 8.60 -1.41 6.09
CA ASP A 61 8.53 -2.70 6.78
C ASP A 61 7.06 -3.13 6.93
N PRO A 62 6.68 -4.37 6.54
CA PRO A 62 5.32 -4.87 6.66
C PRO A 62 4.73 -4.83 8.07
N SER A 63 5.56 -5.04 9.10
CA SER A 63 5.12 -4.99 10.50
C SER A 63 4.76 -3.57 10.93
N VAL A 64 5.54 -2.58 10.48
CA VAL A 64 5.25 -1.16 10.71
C VAL A 64 3.95 -0.76 10.00
N THR A 65 3.76 -1.20 8.75
CA THR A 65 2.53 -0.97 8.00
C THR A 65 1.32 -1.58 8.72
N ALA A 66 1.42 -2.84 9.17
CA ALA A 66 0.35 -3.52 9.90
C ALA A 66 -0.01 -2.81 11.21
N ASP A 67 1.00 -2.38 11.97
CA ASP A 67 0.82 -1.63 13.21
C ASP A 67 0.08 -0.32 13.00
N ILE A 68 0.44 0.44 11.97
CA ILE A 68 -0.24 1.70 11.63
C ILE A 68 -1.70 1.41 11.26
N LEU A 69 -1.95 0.40 10.42
CA LEU A 69 -3.29 0.02 10.00
C LEU A 69 -4.18 -0.43 11.17
N ASN A 70 -3.61 -1.17 12.12
CA ASN A 70 -4.32 -1.64 13.32
C ASN A 70 -4.61 -0.51 14.31
N LYS A 71 -3.67 0.44 14.49
CA LYS A 71 -3.85 1.61 15.36
C LYS A 71 -4.78 2.66 14.74
N HIS A 72 -4.92 2.67 13.42
CA HIS A 72 -5.72 3.65 12.67
C HIS A 72 -6.77 2.97 11.78
N PRO A 73 -7.83 2.39 12.38
CA PRO A 73 -8.86 1.63 11.65
C PRO A 73 -9.70 2.49 10.68
N ALA A 74 -9.61 3.82 10.78
CA ALA A 74 -10.26 4.74 9.85
C ALA A 74 -9.61 4.76 8.46
N ILE A 75 -8.41 4.18 8.30
CA ILE A 75 -7.73 4.08 7.01
C ILE A 75 -8.49 3.10 6.12
N THR A 76 -9.02 3.62 5.01
CA THR A 76 -9.74 2.84 4.00
C THR A 76 -8.98 2.72 2.69
N SER A 77 -7.88 3.47 2.53
CA SER A 77 -7.05 3.48 1.32
C SER A 77 -5.58 3.37 1.68
N LEU A 78 -4.93 2.33 1.18
CA LEU A 78 -3.50 2.07 1.34
C LEU A 78 -2.81 2.15 -0.02
N THR A 79 -1.72 2.90 -0.09
CA THR A 79 -0.85 2.98 -1.27
C THR A 79 0.58 2.69 -0.84
N LEU A 80 1.21 1.70 -1.46
CA LEU A 80 2.58 1.30 -1.23
C LEU A 80 3.35 1.43 -2.55
N LEU A 81 4.30 2.37 -2.61
CA LEU A 81 5.26 2.49 -3.68
C LEU A 81 6.59 1.90 -3.18
N ILE A 82 6.86 0.68 -3.60
CA ILE A 82 8.05 -0.09 -3.23
C ILE A 82 9.15 0.29 -4.21
N ASP A 83 10.21 0.90 -3.69
CA ASP A 83 11.37 1.35 -4.45
C ASP A 83 12.60 0.50 -4.08
N GLU A 84 12.93 -0.44 -4.96
CA GLU A 84 13.98 -1.45 -4.79
C GLU A 84 15.31 -1.03 -5.45
N ASP A 85 15.50 0.26 -5.78
CA ASP A 85 16.77 0.81 -6.30
C ASP A 85 17.95 0.75 -5.29
N LYS A 86 17.84 -0.05 -4.21
CA LYS A 86 18.86 -0.22 -3.16
C LYS A 86 19.45 -1.65 -3.13
N PRO A 87 20.67 -1.85 -2.60
CA PRO A 87 21.39 -3.12 -2.69
C PRO A 87 20.65 -4.31 -2.07
N VAL A 88 20.78 -5.47 -2.74
CA VAL A 88 20.07 -6.75 -2.55
C VAL A 88 20.19 -7.36 -1.14
N ASP A 89 21.17 -6.95 -0.33
CA ASP A 89 21.42 -7.54 0.99
C ASP A 89 20.40 -7.16 2.08
N VAL A 90 19.49 -6.20 1.80
CA VAL A 90 18.40 -5.80 2.73
C VAL A 90 17.01 -6.06 2.13
N SER A 91 16.93 -6.42 0.84
CA SER A 91 15.69 -6.70 0.12
C SER A 91 15.23 -8.14 0.34
N VAL A 92 14.84 -8.46 1.57
CA VAL A 92 14.00 -9.64 1.83
C VAL A 92 12.59 -9.30 1.34
N ASP A 93 12.34 -9.57 0.05
CA ASP A 93 11.05 -9.60 -0.66
C ASP A 93 9.90 -8.85 0.05
N ILE A 94 9.99 -7.53 0.03
CA ILE A 94 9.10 -6.64 0.78
C ILE A 94 7.67 -6.72 0.24
N LEU A 95 7.52 -6.85 -1.07
CA LEU A 95 6.22 -7.08 -1.69
C LEU A 95 5.59 -8.35 -1.13
N HIS A 96 6.30 -9.49 -1.21
CA HIS A 96 5.78 -10.77 -0.74
C HIS A 96 5.31 -10.69 0.71
N ARG A 97 6.14 -10.10 1.59
CA ARG A 97 5.77 -9.96 3.00
C ARG A 97 4.55 -9.05 3.21
N HIS A 98 4.37 -7.99 2.42
CA HIS A 98 3.15 -7.17 2.50
C HIS A 98 1.92 -7.94 2.02
N LEU A 99 2.05 -8.72 0.94
CA LEU A 99 0.97 -9.55 0.45
C LEU A 99 0.58 -10.62 1.49
N THR A 100 1.56 -11.26 2.13
CA THR A 100 1.32 -12.20 3.24
C THR A 100 0.60 -11.50 4.40
N MET A 101 1.08 -10.33 4.82
CA MET A 101 0.50 -9.56 5.92
C MET A 101 -0.95 -9.12 5.68
N LEU A 102 -1.33 -8.85 4.43
CA LEU A 102 -2.69 -8.47 4.05
C LEU A 102 -3.62 -9.65 3.75
N THR A 103 -3.06 -10.85 3.59
CA THR A 103 -3.81 -12.09 3.35
C THR A 103 -4.57 -12.47 4.62
N VAL A 104 -5.84 -12.81 4.45
CA VAL A 104 -6.68 -13.27 5.56
C VAL A 104 -6.58 -14.78 5.67
N ASP A 105 -6.19 -15.25 6.86
CA ASP A 105 -6.26 -16.66 7.21
C ASP A 105 -7.18 -16.86 8.43
N ASN A 106 -7.36 -18.13 8.84
CA ASN A 106 -8.24 -18.48 9.96
C ASN A 106 -7.54 -18.34 11.32
N VAL A 107 -6.27 -17.95 11.36
CA VAL A 107 -5.42 -18.01 12.56
C VAL A 107 -5.11 -16.61 13.07
N THR A 108 -4.94 -15.64 12.18
CA THR A 108 -4.52 -14.28 12.48
C THR A 108 -5.67 -13.29 12.35
N PRO A 109 -5.76 -12.30 13.26
CA PRO A 109 -6.72 -11.22 13.11
C PRO A 109 -6.51 -10.47 11.80
N VAL A 110 -7.60 -10.21 11.08
CA VAL A 110 -7.58 -9.47 9.81
C VAL A 110 -6.98 -8.09 10.01
N VAL A 111 -5.87 -7.80 9.32
CA VAL A 111 -5.30 -6.45 9.28
C VAL A 111 -6.23 -5.53 8.49
N SER A 112 -6.69 -4.49 9.18
CA SER A 112 -7.60 -3.44 8.71
C SER A 112 -8.72 -3.94 7.76
N PRO A 113 -9.79 -4.55 8.30
CA PRO A 113 -10.91 -5.05 7.50
C PRO A 113 -11.61 -3.93 6.70
N LEU A 114 -11.48 -2.67 7.14
CA LEU A 114 -12.09 -1.52 6.47
C LEU A 114 -11.29 -1.00 5.27
N LEU A 115 -10.12 -1.57 4.97
CA LEU A 115 -9.40 -1.28 3.72
C LEU A 115 -10.28 -1.64 2.52
N ARG A 116 -10.68 -0.59 1.80
CA ARG A 116 -11.47 -0.63 0.59
C ARG A 116 -10.62 -0.53 -0.66
N GLU A 117 -9.51 0.21 -0.58
CA GLU A 117 -8.61 0.46 -1.69
C GLU A 117 -7.17 0.04 -1.32
N ILE A 118 -6.54 -0.76 -2.18
CA ILE A 118 -5.13 -1.17 -2.01
C ILE A 118 -4.39 -0.90 -3.32
N ARG A 119 -3.27 -0.19 -3.26
CA ARG A 119 -2.45 0.13 -4.42
C ARG A 119 -1.00 -0.28 -4.17
N PHE A 120 -0.45 -1.07 -5.08
CA PHE A 120 0.96 -1.41 -5.12
C PHE A 120 1.59 -0.79 -6.37
N GLY A 121 2.73 -0.15 -6.19
CA GLY A 121 3.63 0.20 -7.27
C GLY A 121 5.00 -0.37 -6.93
N VAL A 122 5.57 -1.19 -7.81
CA VAL A 122 6.89 -1.79 -7.61
C VAL A 122 7.82 -1.21 -8.67
N VAL A 123 8.91 -0.63 -8.21
CA VAL A 123 9.93 0.03 -9.03
C VAL A 123 11.29 -0.49 -8.59
N GLY A 124 12.10 -0.95 -9.54
CA GLY A 124 13.45 -1.44 -9.26
C GLY A 124 13.86 -2.61 -10.16
N PRO A 125 15.06 -3.17 -9.94
CA PRO A 125 15.61 -4.25 -10.76
C PRO A 125 15.02 -5.64 -10.45
N THR A 126 14.34 -5.78 -9.31
CA THR A 126 13.69 -7.01 -8.87
C THR A 126 12.22 -6.98 -9.26
N PHE A 127 11.77 -8.08 -9.87
CA PHE A 127 10.44 -8.18 -10.47
C PHE A 127 9.56 -9.11 -9.64
N PRO A 128 8.26 -8.79 -9.47
CA PRO A 128 7.31 -9.74 -8.93
C PRO A 128 7.33 -11.01 -9.80
N ASN A 129 7.53 -12.16 -9.17
CA ASN A 129 7.54 -13.46 -9.83
C ASN A 129 6.16 -14.14 -9.71
N ASP A 130 6.03 -15.35 -10.28
CA ASP A 130 4.76 -16.10 -10.26
C ASP A 130 4.25 -16.39 -8.83
N SER A 131 5.15 -16.56 -7.86
CA SER A 131 4.79 -16.72 -6.44
C SER A 131 4.13 -15.45 -5.89
N ASP A 132 4.66 -14.28 -6.23
CA ASP A 132 4.12 -13.00 -5.78
C ASP A 132 2.75 -12.73 -6.38
N TYR A 133 2.56 -13.04 -7.66
CA TYR A 133 1.23 -12.94 -8.28
C TYR A 133 0.24 -13.95 -7.71
N SER A 134 0.67 -15.19 -7.48
CA SER A 134 -0.17 -16.22 -6.83
C SER A 134 -0.60 -15.79 -5.42
N LEU A 135 0.34 -15.23 -4.66
CA LEU A 135 0.08 -14.70 -3.33
C LEU A 135 -0.82 -13.46 -3.38
N PHE A 136 -0.61 -12.55 -4.34
CA PHE A 136 -1.48 -11.40 -4.57
C PHE A 136 -2.92 -11.84 -4.85
N ILE A 137 -3.13 -12.83 -5.71
CA ILE A 137 -4.46 -13.38 -5.99
C ILE A 137 -5.07 -14.01 -4.73
N THR A 138 -4.27 -14.77 -3.97
CA THR A 138 -4.72 -15.38 -2.70
C THR A 138 -5.14 -14.33 -1.68
N MET A 139 -4.37 -13.25 -1.55
CA MET A 139 -4.70 -12.10 -0.73
C MET A 139 -6.04 -11.49 -1.14
N LEU A 140 -6.26 -11.26 -2.44
CA LEU A 140 -7.53 -10.72 -2.94
C LEU A 140 -8.71 -11.64 -2.69
N GLN A 141 -8.55 -12.94 -2.93
CA GLN A 141 -9.60 -13.94 -2.73
C GLN A 141 -9.97 -14.05 -1.25
N SER A 142 -8.99 -14.10 -0.35
CA SER A 142 -9.23 -14.19 1.09
C SER A 142 -10.01 -12.98 1.63
N ARG A 143 -9.68 -11.78 1.15
CA ARG A 143 -10.40 -10.54 1.49
C ARG A 143 -11.77 -10.40 0.80
N ARG A 144 -12.09 -11.25 -0.18
CA ARG A 144 -13.37 -11.26 -0.89
C ARG A 144 -14.20 -12.52 -0.62
N ALA A 145 -13.70 -13.42 0.22
CA ALA A 145 -14.37 -14.67 0.53
C ALA A 145 -15.77 -14.40 1.11
N PRO A 146 -16.78 -15.24 0.77
CA PRO A 146 -18.10 -15.13 1.38
C PRO A 146 -18.01 -15.16 2.91
N GLY A 147 -18.64 -14.19 3.59
CA GLY A 147 -18.55 -14.06 5.04
C GLY A 147 -17.31 -13.33 5.55
N SER A 148 -16.38 -12.92 4.67
CA SER A 148 -15.30 -12.01 5.04
C SER A 148 -15.88 -10.65 5.47
N SER A 149 -15.35 -10.10 6.55
CA SER A 149 -15.69 -8.76 7.05
C SER A 149 -14.95 -7.64 6.30
N CYS A 150 -14.21 -7.98 5.24
CA CYS A 150 -13.38 -7.05 4.48
C CYS A 150 -14.17 -6.19 3.50
N ALA A 151 -13.81 -4.91 3.42
CA ALA A 151 -14.45 -3.91 2.56
C ALA A 151 -13.80 -3.76 1.17
N LEU A 152 -12.87 -4.64 0.79
CA LEU A 152 -12.03 -4.49 -0.39
C LEU A 152 -12.88 -4.36 -1.68
N ALA A 153 -12.65 -3.30 -2.43
CA ALA A 153 -13.43 -2.97 -3.64
C ALA A 153 -12.57 -2.50 -4.81
N ASP A 154 -11.42 -1.85 -4.56
CA ASP A 154 -10.55 -1.31 -5.60
C ASP A 154 -9.09 -1.69 -5.36
N VAL A 155 -8.46 -2.22 -6.39
CA VAL A 155 -7.08 -2.69 -6.35
C VAL A 155 -6.34 -2.29 -7.61
N LEU A 156 -5.18 -1.66 -7.40
CA LEU A 156 -4.24 -1.32 -8.44
C LEU A 156 -2.89 -1.98 -8.15
N PHE A 157 -2.33 -2.66 -9.14
CA PHE A 157 -0.98 -3.20 -9.09
C PHE A 157 -0.20 -2.70 -10.31
N LEU A 158 0.84 -1.90 -10.07
CA LEU A 158 1.74 -1.36 -11.08
C LEU A 158 3.13 -1.97 -10.94
N THR A 159 3.70 -2.43 -12.05
CA THR A 159 5.03 -3.05 -12.10
C THR A 159 5.85 -2.50 -13.28
N TYR A 160 7.17 -2.59 -13.19
CA TYR A 160 8.11 -2.05 -14.17
C TYR A 160 8.28 -2.89 -15.46
N ASP A 161 7.77 -4.12 -15.50
CA ASP A 161 7.83 -4.98 -16.70
C ASP A 161 6.50 -5.67 -16.96
N SER A 162 6.21 -6.01 -18.22
CA SER A 162 4.98 -6.68 -18.62
C SER A 162 4.93 -8.09 -18.08
N PRO A 163 4.13 -8.36 -17.04
CA PRO A 163 4.05 -9.71 -16.52
C PRO A 163 3.47 -10.64 -17.57
N THR A 164 4.17 -11.75 -17.82
CA THR A 164 3.59 -12.88 -18.53
C THR A 164 2.79 -13.70 -17.54
N PHE A 165 1.48 -13.46 -17.49
CA PHE A 165 0.61 -14.27 -16.67
C PHE A 165 0.30 -15.60 -17.34
N ASP A 166 0.36 -16.68 -16.57
CA ASP A 166 -0.21 -17.95 -17.01
C ASP A 166 -1.76 -17.87 -17.09
N SER A 167 -2.36 -18.89 -17.68
CA SER A 167 -3.81 -18.95 -17.85
C SER A 167 -4.56 -19.06 -16.51
N VAL A 168 -3.91 -19.54 -15.45
CA VAL A 168 -4.50 -19.70 -14.12
C VAL A 168 -4.67 -18.34 -13.45
N ILE A 169 -3.61 -17.51 -13.45
CA ILE A 169 -3.62 -16.15 -12.91
C ILE A 169 -4.63 -15.30 -13.67
N LEU A 170 -4.64 -15.34 -15.00
CA LEU A 170 -5.61 -14.59 -15.82
C LEU A 170 -7.06 -14.98 -15.48
N SER A 171 -7.34 -16.28 -15.41
CA SER A 171 -8.67 -16.80 -15.06
C SER A 171 -9.10 -16.34 -13.66
N ALA A 172 -8.19 -16.40 -12.68
CA ALA A 172 -8.47 -15.96 -11.32
C ALA A 172 -8.73 -14.44 -11.23
N MET A 173 -7.96 -13.63 -11.95
CA MET A 173 -8.18 -12.17 -12.04
C MET A 173 -9.55 -11.84 -12.65
N ASP A 174 -9.95 -12.54 -13.70
CA ASP A 174 -11.25 -12.34 -14.33
C ASP A 174 -12.40 -12.78 -13.43
N ALA A 175 -12.23 -13.87 -12.66
CA ALA A 175 -13.22 -14.27 -11.65
C ALA A 175 -13.39 -13.19 -10.57
N LEU A 176 -12.29 -12.60 -10.09
CA LEU A 176 -12.30 -11.50 -9.13
C LEU A 176 -13.03 -10.26 -9.67
N ARG A 177 -12.77 -9.89 -10.94
CA ARG A 177 -13.46 -8.78 -11.61
C ARG A 177 -14.96 -9.03 -11.76
N LYS A 178 -15.34 -10.22 -12.21
CA LYS A 178 -16.75 -10.64 -12.30
C LYS A 178 -17.44 -10.63 -10.94
N GLY A 179 -16.69 -10.90 -9.87
CA GLY A 179 -17.12 -10.76 -8.48
C GLY A 179 -17.26 -9.32 -7.99
N GLY A 180 -17.13 -8.31 -8.85
CA GLY A 180 -17.33 -6.89 -8.54
C GLY A 180 -16.10 -6.17 -8.00
N LEU A 181 -14.91 -6.78 -8.05
CA LEU A 181 -13.66 -6.11 -7.70
C LEU A 181 -13.18 -5.23 -8.87
N SER A 182 -12.94 -3.95 -8.62
CA SER A 182 -12.17 -3.11 -9.53
C SER A 182 -10.70 -3.54 -9.42
N LEU A 183 -10.21 -4.30 -10.41
CA LEU A 183 -8.84 -4.84 -10.42
C LEU A 183 -8.11 -4.41 -11.69
N VAL A 184 -7.11 -3.56 -11.50
CA VAL A 184 -6.21 -3.11 -12.54
C VAL A 184 -4.80 -3.61 -12.23
N VAL A 185 -4.22 -4.35 -13.15
CA VAL A 185 -2.80 -4.72 -13.12
C VAL A 185 -2.19 -4.22 -14.41
N ARG A 186 -1.14 -3.40 -14.32
CA ARG A 186 -0.48 -2.79 -15.47
C ARG A 186 1.02 -2.80 -15.29
N SER A 187 1.69 -2.97 -16.41
CA SER A 187 3.11 -2.67 -16.56
C SER A 187 3.28 -1.27 -17.16
N GLY A 188 4.40 -0.64 -16.84
CA GLY A 188 4.85 0.61 -17.43
C GLY A 188 6.31 0.81 -17.09
N ASP A 189 6.98 1.76 -17.74
CA ASP A 189 8.37 2.04 -17.37
C ASP A 189 8.47 2.62 -15.93
N THR A 190 9.68 2.73 -15.39
CA THR A 190 9.90 3.17 -14.00
C THR A 190 9.36 4.58 -13.78
N ALA A 191 9.49 5.45 -14.79
CA ALA A 191 8.97 6.80 -14.73
C ALA A 191 7.44 6.80 -14.74
N GLU A 192 6.80 5.94 -15.55
CA GLU A 192 5.35 5.76 -15.60
C GLU A 192 4.79 5.23 -14.29
N VAL A 193 5.41 4.20 -13.69
CA VAL A 193 4.98 3.65 -12.40
C VAL A 193 5.12 4.69 -11.30
N ARG A 194 6.31 5.31 -11.17
CA ARG A 194 6.53 6.39 -10.19
C ARG A 194 5.56 7.53 -10.41
N TRP A 195 5.35 7.96 -11.65
CA TRP A 195 4.45 9.05 -11.98
C TRP A 195 3.00 8.69 -11.64
N ALA A 196 2.50 7.55 -12.08
CA ALA A 196 1.15 7.09 -11.78
C ALA A 196 0.91 7.01 -10.27
N MET A 197 1.87 6.45 -9.51
CA MET A 197 1.80 6.37 -8.04
C MET A 197 1.83 7.75 -7.39
N LYS A 198 2.74 8.64 -7.84
CA LYS A 198 2.80 10.03 -7.36
C LYS A 198 1.50 10.78 -7.65
N ARG A 199 0.79 10.50 -8.74
CA ARG A 199 -0.55 11.10 -8.95
C ARG A 199 -1.57 10.66 -7.91
N PHE A 200 -1.53 9.42 -7.43
CA PHE A 200 -2.40 8.99 -6.33
C PHE A 200 -2.02 9.66 -5.01
N VAL A 201 -0.71 9.77 -4.75
CA VAL A 201 -0.17 10.44 -3.57
C VAL A 201 -0.53 11.93 -3.55
N TYR A 202 -0.38 12.63 -4.67
CA TYR A 202 -0.53 14.09 -4.75
C TYR A 202 -1.87 14.56 -5.34
N ARG A 203 -2.75 13.63 -5.75
CA ARG A 203 -4.01 13.91 -6.48
C ARG A 203 -3.83 14.85 -7.68
N VAL A 204 -2.75 14.68 -8.45
CA VAL A 204 -2.53 15.50 -9.67
C VAL A 204 -3.56 15.09 -10.73
N PRO A 205 -4.43 15.99 -11.23
CA PRO A 205 -5.45 15.65 -12.20
C PRO A 205 -4.86 15.16 -13.54
N TRP A 206 -5.66 14.38 -14.28
CA TRP A 206 -5.39 14.01 -15.68
C TRP A 206 -5.40 15.26 -16.56
N ILE A 207 -4.23 15.73 -16.98
CA ILE A 207 -4.11 16.60 -18.15
C ILE A 207 -3.90 15.64 -19.32
N TYR A 208 -4.94 15.48 -20.14
CA TYR A 208 -4.87 14.84 -21.45
C TYR A 208 -4.44 15.87 -22.49
#